data_AF-A0A820MIA9-F1
#
_entry.id   AF-A0A820MIA9-F1
#
_cell.length_a   1.000
_cell.length_b   1.000
_cell.length_c   1.000
_cell.angle_alpha   90.00
_cell.angle_beta   90.00
_cell.angle_gamma   90.00
#
_symmetry.space_group_name_H-M   'P 1'
#
loop_
_entity.id
_entity.type
_entity.pdbx_description
1 polymer ?
#
loop_
_entity_poly.entity_id
_entity_poly.type
_entity_poly.pdbx_seq_one_letter_code
_entity_poly.pdbx_strand_id
1 'polypeptide(L)'
;MSTKITTSSKGKSPRLAIVIAGLFRTNTIACVSHVEKIIKKWQQKHGNLVDVFIFTYVQDAHLPGVPVVNKEAVLAALKSCYKDNLKGAHVRNVAEVEESFPGIPASAIGQCGPKLNRLQSQLKTVYLAGQIMRNYMLSEGFTYDYVLRLRPDTDVWGTI
;
A
#
# COMPACT_ATOMS: atom_id res chain seq x y z
N MET A 1 33.83 -7.83 -33.76
CA MET A 1 32.36 -7.69 -33.85
C MET A 1 31.91 -6.90 -32.64
N SER A 2 31.45 -5.66 -32.84
CA SER A 2 30.99 -4.78 -31.77
C SER A 2 29.48 -4.96 -31.62
N THR A 3 29.05 -5.57 -30.52
CA THR A 3 27.63 -5.80 -30.24
C THR A 3 27.00 -4.47 -29.87
N LYS A 4 26.30 -3.85 -30.81
CA LYS A 4 25.43 -2.69 -30.56
C LYS A 4 24.33 -3.15 -29.61
N ILE A 5 24.42 -2.75 -28.34
CA ILE A 5 23.28 -2.78 -27.42
C ILE A 5 22.33 -1.70 -27.92
N THR A 6 21.33 -2.10 -28.70
CA THR A 6 20.20 -1.25 -29.03
C THR A 6 19.42 -1.03 -27.74
N THR A 7 19.65 0.12 -27.09
CA THR A 7 18.73 0.64 -26.08
C THR A 7 17.39 0.89 -26.75
N SER A 8 16.53 -0.13 -26.71
CA SER A 8 15.12 0.00 -27.07
C SER A 8 14.53 1.18 -26.29
N SER A 9 13.82 2.02 -27.01
CA SER A 9 13.10 3.22 -26.54
C SER A 9 12.51 3.05 -25.14
N LYS A 10 12.49 4.14 -24.35
CA LYS A 10 11.66 4.30 -23.14
C LYS A 10 10.17 4.06 -23.45
N GLY A 11 9.79 2.80 -23.63
CA GLY A 11 8.40 2.37 -23.78
C GLY A 11 7.78 2.29 -22.39
N LYS A 12 6.61 2.91 -22.22
CA LYS A 12 5.79 2.72 -21.01
C LYS A 12 5.55 1.22 -20.80
N SER A 13 5.59 0.77 -19.54
CA SER A 13 5.29 -0.63 -19.28
C SER A 13 3.86 -0.95 -19.74
N PRO A 14 3.61 -2.11 -20.38
CA PRO A 14 2.26 -2.56 -20.67
C PRO A 14 1.49 -2.97 -19.39
N ARG A 15 2.12 -2.86 -18.21
CA ARG A 15 1.52 -3.23 -16.93
C ARG A 15 1.50 -2.04 -15.96
N LEU A 16 0.37 -1.87 -15.29
CA LEU A 16 0.21 -0.90 -14.21
C LEU A 16 0.26 -1.64 -12.87
N ALA A 17 1.17 -1.24 -11.99
CA ALA A 17 1.13 -1.61 -10.59
C ALA A 17 0.36 -0.56 -9.78
N ILE A 18 -0.60 -0.99 -8.97
CA ILE A 18 -1.21 -0.14 -7.95
C ILE A 18 -0.69 -0.58 -6.59
N VAL A 19 0.10 0.29 -5.97
CA VAL A 19 0.73 0.05 -4.67
C VAL A 19 -0.10 0.74 -3.60
N ILE A 20 -0.69 -0.02 -2.69
CA ILE A 20 -1.52 0.51 -1.61
C ILE A 20 -0.74 0.38 -0.29
N ALA A 21 -0.58 1.50 0.39
CA ALA A 21 0.18 1.60 1.64
C ALA A 21 -0.65 2.32 2.71
N GLY A 22 -0.45 2.00 4.00
CA GLY A 22 -0.96 2.78 5.13
C GLY A 22 -1.86 2.00 6.09
N LEU A 23 -2.84 2.68 6.70
CA LEU A 23 -3.75 2.07 7.68
C LEU A 23 -5.07 1.63 7.04
N PHE A 24 -5.56 0.46 7.46
CA PHE A 24 -6.90 -0.02 7.16
C PHE A 24 -7.79 0.06 8.41
N ARG A 25 -8.49 1.19 8.61
CA ARG A 25 -9.37 1.39 9.79
C ARG A 25 -10.73 0.73 9.64
N THR A 26 -11.38 0.92 8.50
CA THR A 26 -12.79 0.61 8.35
C THR A 26 -13.07 0.13 6.94
N ASN A 27 -13.27 -1.19 6.87
CA ASN A 27 -13.96 -1.90 5.81
C ASN A 27 -13.29 -1.90 4.42
N THR A 28 -13.25 -3.09 3.81
CA THR A 28 -12.73 -3.27 2.46
C THR A 28 -13.61 -2.65 1.39
N ILE A 29 -14.81 -2.13 1.69
CA ILE A 29 -15.74 -1.48 0.74
C ILE A 29 -15.04 -0.55 -0.27
N ALA A 30 -14.02 0.20 0.16
CA ALA A 30 -13.28 1.10 -0.72
C ALA A 30 -12.52 0.38 -1.87
N CYS A 31 -12.27 -0.92 -1.77
CA CYS A 31 -11.70 -1.75 -2.82
C CYS A 31 -12.67 -1.92 -4.01
N VAL A 32 -13.99 -1.97 -3.78
CA VAL A 32 -14.98 -2.14 -4.86
C VAL A 32 -14.94 -0.93 -5.79
N SER A 33 -14.99 0.27 -5.20
CA SER A 33 -14.83 1.53 -5.94
C SER A 33 -13.47 1.60 -6.65
N HIS A 34 -12.42 1.03 -6.05
CA HIS A 34 -11.09 0.98 -6.66
C HIS A 34 -11.06 0.10 -7.91
N VAL A 35 -11.64 -1.11 -7.81
CA VAL A 35 -11.76 -2.05 -8.93
C VAL A 35 -12.56 -1.41 -10.07
N GLU A 36 -13.74 -0.87 -9.78
CA GLU A 36 -14.62 -0.28 -10.81
C GLU A 36 -14.01 0.97 -11.47
N LYS A 37 -13.48 1.89 -10.67
CA LYS A 37 -13.09 3.22 -11.17
C LYS A 37 -11.67 3.29 -11.70
N ILE A 38 -10.77 2.43 -11.24
CA ILE A 38 -9.35 2.48 -11.63
C ILE A 38 -9.01 1.25 -12.46
N ILE A 39 -9.16 0.04 -11.90
CA ILE A 39 -8.70 -1.19 -12.54
C ILE A 39 -9.45 -1.44 -13.85
N LYS A 40 -10.78 -1.54 -13.80
CA LYS A 40 -11.58 -1.83 -14.99
C LYS A 40 -11.46 -0.74 -16.06
N LYS A 41 -11.50 0.54 -15.66
CA LYS A 41 -11.35 1.66 -16.61
C LYS A 41 -9.99 1.64 -17.30
N TRP A 42 -8.92 1.32 -16.58
CA TRP A 42 -7.59 1.21 -17.15
C TRP A 42 -7.51 0.04 -18.14
N GLN A 43 -7.99 -1.14 -17.74
CA GLN A 43 -8.04 -2.33 -18.59
C GLN A 43 -8.84 -2.08 -19.87
N GLN A 44 -10.00 -1.41 -19.78
CA GLN A 44 -10.83 -1.06 -20.93
C GLN A 44 -10.12 -0.11 -21.91
N LYS A 45 -9.38 0.88 -21.39
CA LYS A 45 -8.75 1.92 -22.22
C LYS A 45 -7.41 1.49 -22.83
N HIS A 46 -6.66 0.66 -22.12
CA HIS A 46 -5.27 0.35 -22.47
C HIS A 46 -5.03 -1.12 -22.80
N GLY A 47 -5.98 -2.02 -22.55
CA GLY A 47 -5.77 -3.48 -22.69
C GLY A 47 -4.74 -4.05 -21.69
N ASN A 48 -4.24 -3.21 -20.78
CA ASN A 48 -3.11 -3.50 -19.90
C ASN A 48 -3.51 -4.36 -18.70
N LEU A 49 -2.55 -5.18 -18.23
CA LEU A 49 -2.66 -5.93 -16.98
C LEU A 49 -2.42 -4.99 -15.80
N VAL A 50 -3.34 -5.02 -14.83
CA VAL A 50 -3.24 -4.24 -13.59
C VAL A 50 -2.96 -5.20 -12.45
N ASP A 51 -1.84 -4.98 -11.77
CA ASP A 51 -1.42 -5.77 -10.62
C ASP A 51 -1.46 -4.89 -9.36
N VAL A 52 -1.95 -5.44 -8.27
CA VAL A 52 -2.19 -4.73 -7.00
C VAL A 52 -1.29 -5.32 -5.93
N PHE A 53 -0.55 -4.44 -5.27
CA PHE A 53 0.35 -4.76 -4.17
C PHE A 53 -0.06 -3.96 -2.95
N ILE A 54 -0.28 -4.63 -1.82
CA ILE A 54 -0.82 -4.01 -0.61
C ILE A 54 0.10 -4.32 0.55
N PHE A 55 0.57 -3.27 1.21
CA PHE A 55 1.03 -3.39 2.59
C PHE A 55 0.16 -2.48 3.45
N THR A 56 -0.51 -3.05 4.44
CA THR A 56 -1.30 -2.28 5.38
C THR A 56 -1.09 -2.77 6.79
N TYR A 57 -1.27 -1.89 7.76
CA TYR A 57 -1.48 -2.32 9.13
C TYR A 57 -2.95 -2.24 9.54
N VAL A 58 -3.30 -3.01 10.55
CA VAL A 58 -4.55 -2.96 11.30
C VAL A 58 -4.26 -2.47 12.71
N GLN A 59 -5.20 -1.73 13.28
CA GLN A 59 -5.17 -1.33 14.66
C GLN A 59 -6.46 -1.84 15.27
N ASP A 60 -6.37 -2.51 16.42
CA ASP A 60 -7.53 -2.90 17.22
C ASP A 60 -8.18 -1.65 17.82
N ALA A 61 -8.93 -0.94 17.00
CA ALA A 61 -9.80 0.13 17.46
C ALA A 61 -11.09 -0.53 17.96
N HIS A 62 -11.18 -0.75 19.27
CA HIS A 62 -12.44 -1.09 19.93
C HIS A 62 -13.33 0.16 19.93
N LEU A 63 -13.96 0.44 18.79
CA LEU A 63 -14.99 1.46 18.67
C LEU A 63 -16.35 0.79 18.98
N PRO A 64 -17.17 1.34 19.90
CA PRO A 64 -18.49 0.79 20.20
C PRO A 64 -19.32 0.62 18.91
N GLY A 65 -19.82 -0.59 18.66
CA GLY A 65 -20.63 -0.92 17.48
C GLY A 65 -19.85 -1.17 16.19
N VAL A 66 -18.51 -1.11 16.20
CA VAL A 66 -17.67 -1.47 15.05
C VAL A 66 -17.12 -2.89 15.26
N PRO A 67 -17.35 -3.82 14.31
CA PRO A 67 -16.77 -5.16 14.39
C PRO A 67 -15.25 -5.10 14.47
N VAL A 68 -14.65 -5.96 15.32
CA VAL A 68 -13.19 -6.09 15.43
C VAL A 68 -12.61 -6.44 14.05
N VAL A 69 -11.74 -5.58 13.55
CA VAL A 69 -11.07 -5.77 12.27
C VAL A 69 -9.75 -6.49 12.52
N ASN A 70 -9.75 -7.81 12.45
CA ASN A 70 -8.52 -8.60 12.54
C ASN A 70 -7.83 -8.74 11.18
N LYS A 71 -6.54 -9.10 11.23
CA LYS A 71 -5.66 -9.27 10.08
C LYS A 71 -6.23 -10.24 9.03
N GLU A 72 -6.77 -11.36 9.49
CA GLU A 72 -7.26 -12.46 8.67
C GLU A 72 -8.50 -12.04 7.86
N ALA A 73 -9.44 -11.35 8.51
CA ALA A 73 -10.65 -10.83 7.88
C ALA A 73 -10.31 -9.79 6.81
N VAL A 74 -9.37 -8.88 7.09
CA VAL A 74 -8.91 -7.89 6.09
C VAL A 74 -8.27 -8.60 4.91
N LEU A 75 -7.36 -9.55 5.16
CA LEU A 75 -6.68 -10.26 4.09
C LEU A 75 -7.67 -11.05 3.21
N ALA A 76 -8.64 -11.75 3.82
CA ALA A 76 -9.68 -12.47 3.11
C ALA A 76 -10.52 -11.54 2.24
N ALA A 77 -10.92 -10.38 2.78
CA ALA A 77 -11.72 -9.42 2.07
C ALA A 77 -10.95 -8.72 0.93
N LEU A 78 -9.65 -8.46 1.10
CA LEU A 78 -8.78 -7.96 0.02
C LEU A 78 -8.66 -8.99 -1.12
N LYS A 79 -8.43 -10.27 -0.80
CA LYS A 79 -8.37 -11.36 -1.79
C LYS A 79 -9.67 -11.49 -2.56
N SER A 80 -10.81 -11.50 -1.86
CA SER A 80 -12.13 -11.58 -2.49
C SER A 80 -12.40 -10.41 -3.44
N CYS A 81 -11.95 -9.22 -3.07
CA CYS A 81 -12.22 -8.00 -3.84
C CYS A 81 -11.34 -7.82 -5.07
N TYR A 82 -10.02 -7.95 -4.90
CA TYR A 82 -9.07 -7.72 -6.00
C TYR A 82 -8.85 -8.96 -6.86
N LYS A 83 -9.21 -10.16 -6.36
CA LYS A 83 -9.12 -11.43 -7.09
C LYS A 83 -7.75 -11.59 -7.75
N ASP A 84 -7.72 -11.90 -9.05
CA ASP A 84 -6.51 -12.13 -9.83
C ASP A 84 -5.61 -10.90 -9.97
N ASN A 85 -6.15 -9.69 -9.74
CA ASN A 85 -5.33 -8.48 -9.71
C ASN A 85 -4.46 -8.41 -8.44
N LEU A 86 -4.76 -9.14 -7.36
CA LEU A 86 -3.95 -9.10 -6.14
C LEU A 86 -2.71 -9.99 -6.26
N LYS A 87 -1.53 -9.37 -6.38
CA LYS A 87 -0.25 -10.10 -6.51
C LYS A 87 0.53 -10.18 -5.22
N GLY A 88 0.27 -9.29 -4.27
CA GLY A 88 0.83 -9.39 -2.93
C GLY A 88 0.04 -8.56 -1.92
N ALA A 89 -0.23 -9.14 -0.75
CA ALA A 89 -0.93 -8.47 0.33
C ALA A 89 -0.33 -8.86 1.69
N HIS A 90 0.16 -7.87 2.41
CA HIS A 90 0.65 -8.02 3.78
C HIS A 90 -0.20 -7.15 4.70
N VAL A 91 -0.82 -7.79 5.67
CA VAL A 91 -1.58 -7.14 6.74
C VAL A 91 -0.87 -7.42 8.06
N ARG A 92 -0.54 -6.38 8.82
CA ARG A 92 0.24 -6.46 10.06
C ARG A 92 -0.47 -5.71 11.19
N ASN A 93 -0.26 -6.08 12.44
CA ASN A 93 -0.72 -5.24 13.54
C ASN A 93 0.14 -3.97 13.61
N VAL A 94 -0.46 -2.83 14.01
CA VAL A 94 0.28 -1.56 14.14
C VAL A 94 1.49 -1.72 15.05
N ALA A 95 1.34 -2.48 16.15
CA ALA A 95 2.42 -2.77 17.10
C ALA A 95 3.62 -3.54 16.47
N GLU A 96 3.42 -4.26 15.36
CA GLU A 96 4.51 -4.95 14.63
C GLU A 96 5.25 -4.01 13.67
N VAL A 97 4.61 -2.91 13.25
CA VAL A 97 5.14 -1.98 12.25
C VAL A 97 5.70 -0.73 12.90
N GLU A 98 5.15 -0.35 14.06
CA GLU A 98 5.47 0.89 14.74
C GLU A 98 6.93 0.95 15.15
N GLU A 99 7.61 1.99 14.66
CA GLU A 99 9.01 2.26 14.96
C GLU A 99 9.17 3.67 15.49
N SER A 100 10.07 3.79 16.46
CA SER A 100 10.55 5.10 16.90
C SER A 100 11.48 5.67 15.84
N PHE A 101 11.31 6.95 15.52
CA PHE A 101 12.19 7.63 14.60
C PHE A 101 13.55 7.89 15.30
N PRO A 102 14.68 7.38 14.77
CA PRO A 102 15.98 7.58 15.40
C PRO A 102 16.45 9.02 15.22
N GLY A 103 17.04 9.62 16.26
CA GLY A 103 17.68 10.93 16.19
C GLY A 103 16.76 12.14 16.36
N ILE A 104 15.57 11.97 16.95
CA ILE A 104 14.66 13.08 17.21
C ILE A 104 15.10 13.85 18.46
N PRO A 105 15.31 15.18 18.36
CA PRO A 105 15.53 16.02 19.53
C PRO A 105 14.36 15.90 20.50
N ALA A 106 14.62 15.81 21.81
CA ALA A 106 13.58 15.74 22.82
C ALA A 106 12.52 16.86 22.71
N SER A 107 12.92 18.04 22.18
CA SER A 107 12.01 19.15 21.87
C SER A 107 10.95 18.83 20.81
N ALA A 108 11.28 18.02 19.80
CA ALA A 108 10.33 17.59 18.76
C ALA A 108 9.42 16.45 19.25
N ILE A 109 9.88 15.63 20.19
CA ILE A 109 9.04 14.65 20.89
C ILE A 109 7.97 15.37 21.73
N GLY A 110 8.30 16.49 22.37
CA GLY A 110 7.35 17.29 23.14
C GLY A 110 6.21 17.90 22.32
N GLN A 111 6.45 18.23 21.04
CA GLN A 111 5.45 18.86 20.16
C GLN A 111 4.62 17.86 19.36
N CYS A 112 5.25 16.78 18.87
CA CYS A 112 4.59 15.79 18.02
C CYS A 112 4.23 14.50 18.76
N GLY A 113 4.89 14.20 19.88
CA GLY A 113 4.58 13.08 20.77
C GLY A 113 4.49 11.72 20.04
N PRO A 114 3.56 10.84 20.48
CA PRO A 114 3.27 9.56 19.83
C PRO A 114 2.88 9.65 18.35
N LYS A 115 2.47 10.83 17.86
CA LYS A 115 2.04 11.03 16.46
C LYS A 115 3.21 10.90 15.48
N LEU A 116 4.43 11.16 15.94
CA LEU A 116 5.62 11.11 15.09
C LEU A 116 6.02 9.68 14.72
N ASN A 117 5.97 8.77 15.69
CA ASN A 117 6.16 7.33 15.44
C ASN A 117 5.08 6.81 14.48
N ARG A 118 3.85 7.29 14.65
CA ARG A 118 2.72 6.92 13.79
C ARG A 118 2.88 7.43 12.35
N LEU A 119 3.41 8.64 12.15
CA LEU A 119 3.74 9.15 10.83
C LEU A 119 4.88 8.36 10.18
N GLN A 120 5.93 8.06 10.95
CA GLN A 120 7.05 7.26 10.48
C GLN A 120 6.60 5.87 10.04
N SER A 121 5.71 5.26 10.82
CA SER A 121 5.12 3.96 10.51
C SER A 121 4.35 3.97 9.20
N GLN A 122 3.61 5.06 8.91
CA GLN A 122 2.94 5.22 7.61
C GLN A 122 3.94 5.29 6.46
N LEU A 123 5.04 6.04 6.59
CA LEU A 123 6.07 6.10 5.56
C LEU A 123 6.75 4.73 5.36
N LYS A 124 7.01 4.01 6.45
CA LYS A 124 7.53 2.64 6.41
C LYS A 124 6.60 1.71 5.63
N THR A 125 5.28 1.87 5.72
CA THR A 125 4.37 1.06 4.90
C THR A 125 4.53 1.27 3.41
N VAL A 126 4.90 2.48 2.96
CA VAL A 126 5.17 2.77 1.54
C VAL A 126 6.38 1.98 1.07
N TYR A 127 7.45 2.00 1.87
CA TYR A 127 8.65 1.21 1.61
C TYR A 127 8.32 -0.29 1.53
N LEU A 128 7.61 -0.81 2.52
CA LEU A 128 7.26 -2.23 2.57
C LEU A 128 6.32 -2.65 1.42
N ALA A 129 5.36 -1.81 1.03
CA ALA A 129 4.52 -2.06 -0.14
C ALA A 129 5.35 -2.08 -1.43
N GLY A 130 6.31 -1.16 -1.56
CA GLY A 130 7.25 -1.13 -2.68
C GLY A 130 8.14 -2.37 -2.75
N GLN A 131 8.57 -2.92 -1.61
CA GLN A 131 9.35 -4.16 -1.56
C GLN A 131 8.55 -5.36 -2.08
N ILE A 132 7.26 -5.45 -1.76
CA ILE A 132 6.40 -6.52 -2.29
C ILE A 132 6.36 -6.45 -3.83
N MET A 133 6.09 -5.27 -4.38
CA MET A 133 6.07 -5.05 -5.83
C MET A 133 7.42 -5.36 -6.47
N ARG A 134 8.51 -4.87 -5.88
CA ARG A 134 9.88 -5.08 -6.39
C ARG A 134 10.23 -6.56 -6.42
N ASN A 135 9.92 -7.30 -5.36
CA ASN A 135 10.18 -8.74 -5.32
C ASN A 135 9.40 -9.49 -6.40
N TYR A 136 8.15 -9.11 -6.64
CA TYR A 136 7.35 -9.67 -7.72
C TYR A 136 7.91 -9.34 -9.12
N MET A 137 8.37 -8.10 -9.33
CA MET A 137 9.05 -7.72 -10.58
C MET A 137 10.29 -8.58 -10.84
N LEU A 138 11.08 -8.82 -9.80
CA LEU A 138 12.30 -9.63 -9.89
C LEU A 138 11.98 -11.11 -10.14
N SER A 139 10.93 -11.66 -9.55
CA SER A 139 10.55 -13.07 -9.74
C SER A 139 9.94 -13.34 -11.11
N GLU A 140 9.10 -12.42 -11.60
CA GLU A 140 8.35 -12.62 -12.85
C GLU A 140 9.04 -12.03 -14.09
N GLY A 141 10.06 -11.18 -13.91
CA GLY A 141 10.82 -10.60 -15.02
C GLY A 141 10.10 -9.48 -15.78
N PHE A 142 9.19 -8.76 -15.12
CA PHE A 142 8.47 -7.61 -15.71
C PHE A 142 8.79 -6.29 -15.02
N THR A 143 8.53 -5.18 -15.72
CA THR A 143 8.56 -3.82 -15.15
C THR A 143 7.15 -3.24 -15.09
N TYR A 144 6.94 -2.21 -14.26
CA TYR A 144 5.65 -1.55 -14.10
C TYR A 144 5.78 -0.05 -14.26
N ASP A 145 4.75 0.56 -14.85
CA ASP A 145 4.34 1.91 -14.45
C ASP A 145 3.58 1.76 -13.13
N TYR A 146 3.76 2.63 -12.15
CA TYR A 146 3.16 2.45 -10.83
C TYR A 146 2.43 3.68 -10.30
N VAL A 147 1.36 3.44 -9.56
CA VAL A 147 0.59 4.44 -8.82
C VAL A 147 0.61 4.07 -7.35
N LEU A 148 1.11 4.99 -6.51
CA LEU A 148 1.04 4.86 -5.06
C LEU A 148 -0.29 5.42 -4.56
N ARG A 149 -1.01 4.62 -3.77
CA ARG A 149 -2.18 5.03 -3.02
C ARG A 149 -1.91 4.92 -1.53
N LEU A 150 -1.53 6.04 -0.93
CA LEU A 150 -1.35 6.14 0.50
C LEU A 150 -2.70 6.30 1.20
N ARG A 151 -2.91 5.51 2.27
CA ARG A 151 -4.00 5.68 3.23
C ARG A 151 -3.41 6.22 4.52
N PRO A 152 -3.30 7.56 4.63
CA PRO A 152 -2.75 8.15 5.82
C PRO A 152 -3.65 7.82 7.01
N ASP A 153 -3.00 7.69 8.14
CA ASP A 153 -3.68 7.52 9.40
C ASP A 153 -4.33 8.84 9.80
N THR A 154 -5.65 8.87 9.98
CA THR A 154 -6.36 10.14 10.21
C THR A 154 -6.36 10.59 11.66
N ASP A 155 -5.82 9.82 12.61
CA ASP A 155 -5.50 10.33 13.97
C ASP A 155 -4.39 11.40 13.97
N VAL A 156 -3.85 11.71 12.80
CA VAL A 156 -2.91 12.81 12.58
C VAL A 156 -3.65 14.17 12.58
N TRP A 157 -4.98 14.21 12.43
CA TRP A 157 -5.78 15.44 12.42
C TRP A 157 -6.52 15.65 13.75
N GLY A 158 -6.44 16.87 14.28
CA GLY A 158 -6.66 17.19 15.69
C GLY A 158 -8.10 17.20 16.20
N THR A 159 -8.23 17.34 17.52
CA THR A 159 -9.29 18.14 18.10
C THR A 159 -9.16 19.57 17.56
N ILE A 160 -10.26 20.09 17.00
CA ILE A 160 -10.51 21.53 16.88
C ILE A 160 -10.84 22.03 18.28
#